data_AF-A0A6N8ILB4-F1
#
_entry.id   AF-A0A6N8ILB4-F1
#
_cell.length_a   1.000
_cell.length_b   1.000
_cell.length_c   1.000
_cell.angle_alpha   90.00
_cell.angle_beta   90.00
_cell.angle_gamma   90.00
#
_symmetry.space_group_name_H-M   'P 1'
#
loop_
_entity.id
_entity.type
_entity.pdbx_description
1 polymer ?
#
loop_
_entity_poly.entity_id
_entity_poly.type
_entity_poly.pdbx_seq_one_letter_code
_entity_poly.pdbx_strand_id
1 'polypeptide(L)'
;MKEQMKAMARPYATLFLIALAVALAGRVGLAVMDVTGTLSYDYISAANVPILDVVCSILTGSALVAFMYAASLAMAVSTAGVALYGFLVWRGEGALARPATAFLWGWATALVAIACLLVTVSGILSAVQVASMSSKLPGMPVLVLALVGFAAFIGTLLGAASMVVCACLARKRPGRALVLAALGCGLVVMVLTVGTFAAINTANINLAAVGGWFAADTAVNLVILFGANALVKKAPRSI
;
A
#
# COMPACT_ATOMS: atom_id res chain seq x y z
N MET A 1 4.85 -25.48 -1.66
CA MET A 1 4.52 -24.09 -1.26
C MET A 1 5.19 -23.74 0.06
N LYS A 2 5.05 -24.57 1.09
CA LYS A 2 5.73 -24.40 2.39
C LYS A 2 7.25 -24.17 2.30
N GLU A 3 7.97 -25.01 1.55
CA GLU A 3 9.43 -24.85 1.38
C GLU A 3 9.82 -23.52 0.71
N GLN A 4 9.07 -23.11 -0.31
CA GLN A 4 9.29 -21.83 -0.99
C GLN A 4 9.00 -20.63 -0.06
N MET A 5 7.93 -20.69 0.74
CA MET A 5 7.64 -19.64 1.71
C MET A 5 8.72 -19.57 2.80
N LYS A 6 9.23 -20.71 3.24
CA LYS A 6 10.33 -20.78 4.22
C LYS A 6 11.63 -20.17 3.67
N ALA A 7 11.96 -20.43 2.41
CA ALA A 7 13.13 -19.85 1.75
C ALA A 7 13.04 -18.32 1.64
N MET A 8 11.85 -17.80 1.32
CA MET A 8 11.60 -16.35 1.24
C MET A 8 11.41 -15.66 2.60
N ALA A 9 11.19 -16.41 3.68
CA ALA A 9 10.79 -15.82 4.96
C ALA A 9 11.86 -14.90 5.56
N ARG A 10 13.13 -15.31 5.51
CA ARG A 10 14.23 -14.52 6.08
C ARG A 10 14.40 -13.15 5.39
N PRO A 11 14.52 -13.06 4.05
CA PRO A 11 14.68 -11.75 3.39
C PRO A 11 13.47 -10.83 3.60
N TYR A 12 12.24 -11.36 3.58
CA TYR A 12 11.05 -10.56 3.88
C TYR A 12 11.00 -10.11 5.34
N ALA A 13 11.34 -10.98 6.29
CA ALA A 13 11.42 -10.61 7.70
C ALA A 13 12.44 -9.48 7.91
N THR A 14 13.60 -9.53 7.28
CA THR A 14 14.59 -8.45 7.34
C THR A 14 14.02 -7.14 6.78
N LEU A 15 13.37 -7.17 5.61
CA LEU A 15 12.72 -5.99 5.03
C LEU A 15 11.68 -5.38 5.99
N PHE A 16 10.83 -6.22 6.56
CA PHE A 16 9.77 -5.78 7.48
C PHE A 16 10.32 -5.22 8.79
N LEU A 17 11.38 -5.81 9.32
CA LEU A 17 12.06 -5.31 10.52
C LEU A 17 12.72 -3.94 10.27
N ILE A 18 13.36 -3.75 9.11
CA ILE A 18 13.92 -2.45 8.72
C ILE A 18 12.81 -1.41 8.63
N ALA A 19 11.72 -1.74 7.93
CA ALA A 19 10.56 -0.85 7.78
C ALA A 19 9.99 -0.43 9.14
N LEU A 20 9.80 -1.40 10.05
CA LEU A 20 9.28 -1.14 11.39
C LEU A 20 10.25 -0.30 12.22
N ALA A 21 11.56 -0.57 12.15
CA ALA A 21 12.57 0.24 12.83
C ALA A 21 12.53 1.70 12.38
N VAL A 22 12.41 1.95 11.07
CA VAL A 22 12.28 3.29 10.49
C VAL A 22 10.95 3.95 10.92
N ALA A 23 9.84 3.21 10.94
CA ALA A 23 8.55 3.71 11.41
C ALA A 23 8.61 4.13 12.89
N LEU A 24 9.23 3.31 13.74
CA LEU A 24 9.41 3.58 15.17
C LEU A 24 10.34 4.77 15.41
N ALA A 25 11.46 4.87 14.69
CA ALA A 25 12.35 6.03 14.77
C ALA A 25 11.61 7.31 14.37
N GLY A 26 10.83 7.28 13.28
CA GLY A 26 9.97 8.39 12.89
C GLY A 26 8.93 8.73 13.96
N ARG A 27 8.34 7.73 14.62
CA ARG A 27 7.38 7.93 15.71
C ARG A 27 7.99 8.57 16.95
N VAL A 28 9.23 8.21 17.29
CA VAL A 28 10.01 8.86 18.36
C VAL A 28 10.31 10.30 17.98
N GLY A 29 10.71 10.57 16.74
CA GLY A 29 10.91 11.92 16.23
C GLY A 29 9.65 12.79 16.37
N LEU A 30 8.48 12.26 16.00
CA LEU A 30 7.20 12.95 16.19
C LEU A 30 6.89 13.21 17.66
N ALA A 31 7.18 12.27 18.57
CA ALA A 31 7.01 12.48 20.00
C ALA A 31 7.91 13.59 20.55
N VAL A 32 9.15 13.68 20.08
CA VAL A 32 10.07 14.76 20.45
C VAL A 32 9.57 16.10 19.91
N MET A 33 9.09 16.14 18.66
CA MET A 33 8.51 17.35 18.07
C MET A 33 7.25 17.82 18.80
N ASP A 34 6.43 16.90 19.31
CA ASP A 34 5.26 17.20 20.13
C ASP A 34 5.66 17.83 21.47
N VAL A 35 6.56 17.18 22.22
CA VAL A 35 7.02 17.66 23.54
C VAL A 35 7.77 18.99 23.45
N THR A 36 8.49 19.24 22.35
CA THR A 36 9.22 20.49 22.13
C THR A 36 8.35 21.63 21.60
N GLY A 37 7.06 21.39 21.32
CA GLY A 37 6.14 22.39 20.75
C GLY A 37 6.42 22.72 19.28
N THR A 38 7.16 21.85 18.57
CA THR A 38 7.44 22.00 17.13
C THR A 38 6.23 21.63 16.28
N LEU A 39 5.37 20.72 16.76
CA LEU A 39 4.09 20.41 16.10
C LEU A 39 3.06 21.49 16.42
N SER A 40 2.50 22.08 15.38
CA SER A 40 1.33 22.95 15.49
C SER A 40 0.07 22.17 15.13
N TYR A 41 -0.98 22.29 15.96
CA TYR A 41 -2.25 21.62 15.76
C TYR A 41 -3.32 22.63 15.37
N ASP A 42 -3.86 22.49 14.17
CA ASP A 42 -5.02 23.25 13.73
C ASP A 42 -6.32 22.58 14.22
N TYR A 43 -7.18 23.36 14.87
CA TYR A 43 -8.47 22.92 15.40
C TYR A 43 -9.62 23.56 14.60
N ILE A 44 -9.60 23.42 13.26
CA ILE A 44 -10.71 23.91 12.43
C ILE A 44 -11.97 23.07 12.69
N SER A 45 -13.03 23.78 13.07
CA SER A 45 -14.35 23.24 13.37
C SER A 45 -15.09 22.85 12.08
N ALA A 46 -15.22 21.54 11.86
CA ALA A 46 -16.48 20.85 11.59
C ALA A 46 -17.54 21.49 10.64
N ALA A 47 -17.18 22.09 9.50
CA ALA A 47 -18.14 22.51 8.48
C ALA A 47 -18.56 21.35 7.52
N ASN A 48 -19.75 21.44 6.92
CA ASN A 48 -20.28 20.51 5.90
C ASN A 48 -19.57 20.68 4.54
N VAL A 49 -18.25 20.50 4.51
CA VAL A 49 -17.41 20.58 3.30
C VAL A 49 -16.95 19.18 2.90
N PRO A 50 -16.61 18.93 1.61
CA PRO A 50 -16.05 17.67 1.16
C PRO A 50 -14.92 17.16 2.06
N ILE A 51 -14.85 15.83 2.22
CA ILE A 51 -13.90 15.20 3.16
C ILE A 51 -12.44 15.55 2.85
N LEU A 52 -12.11 15.80 1.58
CA LEU A 52 -10.78 16.19 1.16
C LEU A 52 -10.40 17.59 1.65
N ASP A 53 -11.35 18.53 1.73
CA ASP A 53 -11.10 19.88 2.24
C ASP A 53 -10.85 19.85 3.76
N VAL A 54 -11.55 18.96 4.47
CA VAL A 54 -11.31 18.71 5.90
C VAL A 54 -9.91 18.14 6.10
N VAL A 55 -9.53 17.12 5.33
CA VAL A 55 -8.18 16.52 5.39
C VAL A 55 -7.08 17.53 5.05
N CYS A 56 -7.27 18.34 4.00
CA CYS A 56 -6.33 19.39 3.60
C CYS A 56 -6.20 20.49 4.66
N SER A 57 -7.28 20.80 5.39
CA SER A 57 -7.22 21.75 6.52
C SER A 57 -6.45 21.19 7.72
N ILE A 58 -6.42 19.87 7.92
CA ILE A 58 -5.71 19.22 9.04
C ILE A 58 -4.25 18.94 8.67
N LEU A 59 -3.98 18.62 7.41
CA LEU A 59 -2.65 18.33 6.88
C LEU A 59 -1.97 19.61 6.37
N THR A 60 -1.82 20.61 7.23
CA THR A 60 -1.00 21.81 6.99
C THR A 60 0.26 21.79 7.84
N GLY A 61 1.26 22.61 7.48
CA GLY A 61 2.47 22.80 8.27
C GLY A 61 3.25 21.49 8.56
N SER A 62 3.57 21.26 9.83
CA SER A 62 4.35 20.08 10.25
C SER A 62 3.60 18.75 10.09
N ALA A 63 2.27 18.76 10.18
CA ALA A 63 1.43 17.57 10.00
C ALA A 63 1.48 17.07 8.54
N LEU A 64 1.53 17.99 7.57
CA LEU A 64 1.73 17.67 6.15
C LEU A 64 3.05 16.93 5.93
N VAL A 65 4.15 17.48 6.46
CA VAL A 65 5.50 16.91 6.29
C VAL A 65 5.57 15.51 6.90
N ALA A 66 4.98 15.32 8.09
CA ALA A 66 4.90 14.03 8.74
C ALA A 66 4.08 13.01 7.93
N PHE A 67 2.98 13.46 7.31
CA PHE A 67 2.16 12.60 6.45
C PHE A 67 2.88 12.22 5.16
N MET A 68 3.61 13.16 4.53
CA MET A 68 4.45 12.87 3.37
C MET A 68 5.54 11.85 3.71
N TYR A 69 6.17 11.95 4.89
CA TYR A 69 7.10 10.95 5.38
C TYR A 69 6.42 9.58 5.51
N ALA A 70 5.26 9.49 6.18
CA ALA A 70 4.51 8.25 6.36
C ALA A 70 4.12 7.61 5.00
N ALA A 71 3.65 8.42 4.05
CA ALA A 71 3.30 7.99 2.70
C ALA A 71 4.55 7.50 1.94
N SER A 72 5.68 8.20 2.04
CA SER A 72 6.93 7.80 1.42
C SER A 72 7.46 6.46 1.95
N LEU A 73 7.32 6.22 3.26
CA LEU A 73 7.70 4.96 3.88
C LEU A 73 6.81 3.81 3.37
N ALA A 74 5.50 4.01 3.32
CA ALA A 74 4.58 3.00 2.79
C ALA A 74 4.91 2.67 1.32
N MET A 75 5.17 3.69 0.49
CA MET A 75 5.60 3.52 -0.90
C MET A 75 6.92 2.76 -1.01
N ALA A 76 7.92 3.08 -0.17
CA ALA A 76 9.20 2.41 -0.16
C ALA A 76 9.07 0.92 0.21
N VAL A 77 8.28 0.58 1.23
CA VAL A 77 8.05 -0.81 1.65
C VAL A 77 7.31 -1.60 0.56
N SER A 78 6.26 -1.01 -0.02
CA SER A 78 5.48 -1.62 -1.10
C SER A 78 6.35 -1.92 -2.34
N THR A 79 7.17 -0.96 -2.77
CA THR A 79 8.05 -1.13 -3.93
C THR A 79 9.19 -2.12 -3.63
N ALA A 80 9.80 -2.04 -2.46
CA ALA A 80 10.84 -2.97 -2.03
C ALA A 80 10.32 -4.41 -1.93
N GLY A 81 9.11 -4.62 -1.42
CA GLY A 81 8.51 -5.96 -1.33
C GLY A 81 8.25 -6.61 -2.69
N VAL A 82 7.80 -5.82 -3.67
CA VAL A 82 7.61 -6.26 -5.06
C VAL A 82 8.94 -6.56 -5.75
N ALA A 83 9.93 -5.68 -5.59
CA ALA A 83 11.27 -5.86 -6.15
C ALA A 83 11.98 -7.08 -5.55
N LEU A 84 11.86 -7.27 -4.24
CA LEU A 84 12.42 -8.40 -3.52
C LEU A 84 11.83 -9.73 -4.00
N TYR A 85 10.51 -9.79 -4.23
CA TYR A 85 9.88 -11.00 -4.79
C TYR A 85 10.51 -11.38 -6.13
N GLY A 86 10.58 -10.40 -7.06
CA GLY A 86 11.15 -10.60 -8.38
C GLY A 86 12.63 -11.00 -8.33
N PHE A 87 13.40 -10.38 -7.45
CA PHE A 87 14.82 -10.70 -7.25
C PHE A 87 15.04 -12.13 -6.74
N LEU A 88 14.28 -12.57 -5.74
CA LEU A 88 14.41 -13.92 -5.18
C LEU A 88 14.03 -14.99 -6.22
N VAL A 89 13.00 -14.74 -7.01
CA VAL A 89 12.61 -15.61 -8.14
C VAL A 89 13.71 -15.66 -9.20
N TRP A 90 14.26 -14.50 -9.59
CA TRP A 90 15.31 -14.42 -10.60
C TRP A 90 16.61 -15.11 -10.16
N ARG A 91 16.98 -15.01 -8.88
CA ARG A 91 18.18 -15.64 -8.32
C ARG A 91 18.06 -17.18 -8.21
N GLY A 92 16.86 -17.73 -8.36
CA GLY A 92 16.63 -19.18 -8.25
C GLY A 92 16.74 -19.74 -6.83
N GLU A 93 16.71 -18.89 -5.79
CA GLU A 93 16.75 -19.30 -4.38
C GLU A 93 15.41 -19.92 -3.92
N GLY A 94 15.08 -21.10 -4.45
CA GLY A 94 13.89 -21.88 -4.07
C GLY A 94 12.54 -21.26 -4.47
N ALA A 95 12.58 -20.21 -5.29
CA ALA A 95 11.46 -19.32 -5.59
C ALA A 95 10.97 -19.49 -7.04
N LEU A 96 10.00 -20.37 -7.28
CA LEU A 96 9.26 -20.36 -8.54
C LEU A 96 8.25 -19.22 -8.55
N ALA A 97 8.19 -18.42 -9.63
CA ALA A 97 7.10 -17.47 -9.82
C ALA A 97 5.75 -18.20 -9.79
N ARG A 98 5.00 -17.99 -8.71
CA ARG A 98 3.68 -18.61 -8.49
C ARG A 98 2.72 -17.53 -8.01
N PRO A 99 1.51 -17.45 -8.59
CA PRO A 99 0.56 -16.40 -8.24
C PRO A 99 0.17 -16.47 -6.76
N ALA A 100 0.04 -17.67 -6.19
CA ALA A 100 -0.31 -17.84 -4.78
C ALA A 100 0.77 -17.30 -3.82
N THR A 101 2.06 -17.48 -4.12
CA THR A 101 3.13 -16.97 -3.24
C THR A 101 3.32 -15.46 -3.43
N ALA A 102 3.18 -14.95 -4.65
CA ALA A 102 3.17 -13.52 -4.92
C ALA A 102 2.01 -12.82 -4.19
N PHE A 103 0.82 -13.42 -4.21
CA PHE A 103 -0.36 -12.92 -3.50
C PHE A 103 -0.14 -12.84 -1.98
N LEU A 104 0.37 -13.91 -1.36
CA LEU A 104 0.61 -13.94 0.08
C LEU A 104 1.68 -12.93 0.53
N TRP A 105 2.80 -12.84 -0.21
CA TRP A 105 3.84 -11.87 0.11
C TRP A 105 3.42 -10.43 -0.20
N GLY A 106 2.58 -10.22 -1.22
CA GLY A 106 1.92 -8.94 -1.49
C GLY A 106 1.06 -8.50 -0.30
N TRP A 107 0.22 -9.40 0.21
CA TRP A 107 -0.58 -9.16 1.42
C TRP A 107 0.27 -8.89 2.67
N ALA A 108 1.31 -9.70 2.91
CA ALA A 108 2.21 -9.49 4.04
C ALA A 108 2.88 -8.10 3.96
N THR A 109 3.33 -7.71 2.77
CA THR A 109 3.93 -6.38 2.52
C THR A 109 2.90 -5.27 2.74
N ALA A 110 1.67 -5.44 2.26
CA ALA A 110 0.58 -4.47 2.46
C ALA A 110 0.27 -4.26 3.95
N LEU A 111 0.12 -5.35 4.71
CA LEU A 111 -0.17 -5.30 6.14
C LEU A 111 0.96 -4.63 6.92
N VAL A 112 2.22 -4.92 6.59
CA VAL A 112 3.37 -4.27 7.23
C VAL A 112 3.44 -2.80 6.86
N ALA A 113 3.21 -2.43 5.60
CA ALA A 113 3.16 -1.03 5.18
C ALA A 113 2.04 -0.27 5.91
N ILE A 114 0.85 -0.86 6.03
CA ILE A 114 -0.27 -0.30 6.80
C ILE A 114 0.09 -0.17 8.28
N ALA A 115 0.70 -1.20 8.88
CA ALA A 115 1.13 -1.14 10.28
C ALA A 115 2.16 -0.02 10.51
N CYS A 116 3.15 0.12 9.62
CA CYS A 116 4.13 1.22 9.69
C CYS A 116 3.43 2.58 9.55
N LEU A 117 2.48 2.70 8.63
CA LEU A 117 1.71 3.92 8.41
C LEU A 117 0.87 4.27 9.65
N LEU A 118 0.18 3.30 10.24
CA LEU A 118 -0.60 3.49 11.47
C LEU A 118 0.30 3.91 12.66
N VAL A 119 1.47 3.27 12.80
CA VAL A 119 2.46 3.66 13.81
C VAL A 119 2.86 5.13 13.64
N THR A 120 3.25 5.54 12.43
CA THR A 120 3.68 6.92 12.18
C THR A 120 2.53 7.93 12.29
N VAL A 121 1.39 7.67 11.65
CA VAL A 121 0.23 8.58 11.62
C VAL A 121 -0.41 8.76 12.99
N SER A 122 -0.36 7.75 13.88
CA SER A 122 -0.81 7.90 15.27
C SER A 122 -0.09 9.00 16.05
N GLY A 123 1.10 9.43 15.61
CA GLY A 123 1.86 10.52 16.20
C GLY A 123 1.69 11.87 15.52
N ILE A 124 0.87 11.96 14.46
CA ILE A 124 0.69 13.19 13.67
C ILE A 124 -0.48 14.03 14.22
N LEU A 125 -1.53 13.36 14.70
CA LEU A 125 -2.74 14.00 15.22
C LEU A 125 -2.69 14.07 16.75
N SER A 126 -3.07 15.21 17.32
CA SER A 126 -3.26 15.37 18.76
C SER A 126 -4.42 14.51 19.26
N ALA A 127 -4.33 14.01 20.50
CA ALA A 127 -5.42 13.27 21.15
C ALA A 127 -6.74 14.06 21.18
N VAL A 128 -6.66 15.40 21.28
CA VAL A 128 -7.83 16.29 21.25
C VAL A 128 -8.44 16.34 19.85
N GLN A 129 -7.63 16.41 18.79
CA GLN A 129 -8.12 16.38 17.39
C GLN A 129 -8.84 15.05 17.10
N VAL A 130 -8.25 13.92 17.53
CA VAL A 130 -8.86 12.59 17.36
C VAL A 130 -10.17 12.47 18.15
N ALA A 131 -10.21 12.96 19.40
CA ALA A 131 -11.43 12.94 20.21
C ALA A 131 -12.56 13.78 19.57
N SER A 132 -12.25 14.98 19.06
CA SER A 132 -13.21 15.84 18.39
C SER A 132 -13.72 15.28 17.05
N MET A 133 -12.91 14.50 16.34
CA MET A 133 -13.33 13.82 15.10
C MET A 133 -14.12 12.53 15.34
N SER A 134 -13.98 11.91 16.51
CA SER A 134 -14.59 10.60 16.81
C SER A 134 -16.12 10.60 16.73
N SER A 135 -16.77 11.73 17.02
CA SER A 135 -18.23 11.90 16.92
C SER A 135 -18.77 11.90 15.50
N LYS A 136 -17.92 12.09 14.48
CA LYS A 136 -18.28 12.15 13.06
C LYS A 136 -17.86 10.91 12.26
N LEU A 137 -17.07 10.03 12.87
CA LEU A 137 -16.59 8.84 12.20
C LEU A 137 -17.65 7.72 12.26
N PRO A 138 -17.73 6.87 11.23
CA PRO A 138 -18.47 5.62 11.32
C PRO A 138 -18.01 4.81 12.54
N GLY A 139 -18.90 4.00 13.12
CA GLY A 139 -18.54 3.17 14.26
C GLY A 139 -17.31 2.28 13.99
N MET A 140 -16.53 1.99 15.03
CA MET A 140 -15.29 1.20 14.93
C MET A 140 -15.38 -0.06 14.05
N PRO A 141 -16.48 -0.86 14.07
CA PRO A 141 -16.60 -2.02 13.17
C PRO A 141 -16.53 -1.66 11.69
N VAL A 142 -17.13 -0.53 11.29
CA VAL A 142 -17.13 -0.06 9.90
C VAL A 142 -15.73 0.39 9.48
N LEU A 143 -15.01 1.08 10.36
CA LEU A 143 -13.62 1.49 10.12
C LEU A 143 -12.69 0.29 9.97
N VAL A 144 -12.85 -0.72 10.83
CA VAL A 144 -12.08 -1.98 10.72
C VAL A 144 -12.38 -2.69 9.41
N LEU A 145 -13.65 -2.79 9.01
CA LEU A 145 -14.04 -3.37 7.73
C LEU A 145 -13.45 -2.61 6.54
N ALA A 146 -13.48 -1.28 6.57
CA ALA A 146 -12.87 -0.44 5.54
C ALA A 146 -11.35 -0.65 5.47
N LEU A 147 -10.67 -0.74 6.61
CA LEU A 147 -9.24 -1.01 6.68
C LEU A 147 -8.88 -2.39 6.12
N VAL A 148 -9.66 -3.42 6.46
CA VAL A 148 -9.48 -4.79 5.94
C VAL A 148 -9.70 -4.81 4.42
N GLY A 149 -10.75 -4.15 3.93
CA GLY A 149 -11.00 -3.99 2.50
C GLY A 149 -9.82 -3.31 1.81
N PHE A 150 -9.37 -2.16 2.33
CA PHE A 150 -8.22 -1.44 1.78
C PHE A 150 -6.94 -2.28 1.77
N ALA A 151 -6.66 -3.00 2.87
CA ALA A 151 -5.54 -3.93 2.95
C ALA A 151 -5.64 -5.05 1.90
N ALA A 152 -6.85 -5.56 1.66
CA ALA A 152 -7.07 -6.58 0.65
C ALA A 152 -6.78 -6.06 -0.76
N PHE A 153 -7.23 -4.85 -1.06
CA PHE A 153 -6.92 -4.18 -2.32
C PHE A 153 -5.41 -4.02 -2.52
N ILE A 154 -4.70 -3.39 -1.57
CA ILE A 154 -3.24 -3.19 -1.68
C ILE A 154 -2.51 -4.53 -1.76
N GLY A 155 -2.91 -5.53 -0.97
CA GLY A 155 -2.32 -6.87 -1.00
C GLY A 155 -2.45 -7.53 -2.37
N THR A 156 -3.63 -7.44 -3.00
CA THR A 156 -3.85 -7.96 -4.37
C THR A 156 -3.02 -7.23 -5.42
N LEU A 157 -2.93 -5.91 -5.30
CA LEU A 157 -2.14 -5.05 -6.19
C LEU A 157 -0.65 -5.40 -6.12
N LEU A 158 -0.09 -5.51 -4.91
CA LEU A 158 1.32 -5.87 -4.72
C LEU A 158 1.61 -7.30 -5.20
N GLY A 159 0.67 -8.23 -5.02
CA GLY A 159 0.78 -9.57 -5.59
C GLY A 159 0.83 -9.54 -7.12
N ALA A 160 -0.08 -8.79 -7.76
CA ALA A 160 -0.12 -8.62 -9.20
C ALA A 160 1.17 -8.00 -9.74
N ALA A 161 1.64 -6.91 -9.11
CA ALA A 161 2.89 -6.24 -9.46
C ALA A 161 4.09 -7.19 -9.35
N SER A 162 4.16 -8.00 -8.29
CA SER A 162 5.22 -9.01 -8.10
C SER A 162 5.28 -10.01 -9.26
N MET A 163 4.12 -10.48 -9.74
CA MET A 163 4.07 -11.38 -10.90
C MET A 163 4.46 -10.68 -12.21
N VAL A 164 4.06 -9.42 -12.39
CA VAL A 164 4.46 -8.62 -13.56
C VAL A 164 5.98 -8.43 -13.59
N VAL A 165 6.61 -8.14 -12.45
CA VAL A 165 8.07 -8.07 -12.34
C VAL A 165 8.70 -9.40 -12.71
N CYS A 166 8.21 -10.52 -12.18
CA CYS A 166 8.69 -11.86 -12.56
C CYS A 166 8.54 -12.14 -14.06
N ALA A 167 7.42 -11.75 -14.67
CA ALA A 167 7.18 -11.90 -16.11
C ALA A 167 8.16 -11.08 -16.96
N CYS A 168 8.57 -9.90 -16.47
CA CYS A 168 9.56 -9.07 -17.13
C CYS A 168 10.98 -9.63 -16.96
N LEU A 169 11.33 -10.10 -15.76
CA LEU A 169 12.64 -10.69 -15.46
C LEU A 169 12.87 -12.02 -16.18
N ALA A 170 11.81 -12.77 -16.49
CA ALA A 170 11.90 -13.97 -17.32
C ALA A 170 12.31 -13.70 -18.78
N ARG A 171 12.40 -12.42 -19.20
CA ARG A 171 12.78 -12.03 -20.57
C ARG A 171 14.23 -11.51 -20.59
N LYS A 172 14.99 -11.86 -21.64
CA LYS A 172 16.44 -11.54 -21.81
C LYS A 172 16.82 -10.04 -21.73
N ARG A 173 15.87 -9.10 -21.77
CA ARG A 173 16.12 -7.64 -21.67
C ARG A 173 15.08 -6.99 -20.74
N PRO A 174 15.23 -7.10 -19.41
CA PRO A 174 14.18 -6.75 -18.47
C PRO A 174 13.91 -5.25 -18.39
N GLY A 175 14.91 -4.38 -18.58
CA GLY A 175 14.79 -2.94 -18.32
C GLY A 175 13.64 -2.23 -19.06
N ARG A 176 13.62 -2.27 -20.40
CA ARG A 176 12.55 -1.63 -21.18
C ARG A 176 11.18 -2.28 -20.96
N ALA A 177 11.14 -3.62 -20.82
CA ALA A 177 9.91 -4.35 -20.57
C ALA A 177 9.30 -4.00 -19.21
N LEU A 178 10.14 -3.85 -18.18
CA LEU A 178 9.72 -3.47 -16.84
C LEU A 178 9.14 -2.05 -16.82
N VAL A 179 9.78 -1.09 -17.50
CA VAL A 179 9.29 0.28 -17.61
C VAL A 179 7.93 0.33 -18.32
N LEU A 180 7.79 -0.37 -19.45
CA LEU A 180 6.52 -0.43 -20.18
C LEU A 180 5.42 -1.13 -19.36
N ALA A 181 5.75 -2.19 -18.66
CA ALA A 181 4.80 -2.89 -17.80
C ALA A 181 4.38 -2.05 -16.59
N ALA A 182 5.32 -1.30 -15.99
CA ALA A 182 5.04 -0.36 -14.91
C ALA A 182 4.14 0.79 -15.39
N LEU A 183 4.39 1.35 -16.57
CA LEU A 183 3.53 2.38 -17.16
C LEU A 183 2.13 1.83 -17.47
N GLY A 184 2.05 0.67 -18.13
CA GLY A 184 0.77 0.06 -18.49
C GLY A 184 -0.07 -0.30 -17.27
N CYS A 185 0.52 -1.00 -16.28
CA CYS A 185 -0.18 -1.33 -15.03
C CYS A 185 -0.49 -0.05 -14.23
N GLY A 186 0.42 0.92 -14.19
CA GLY A 186 0.25 2.18 -13.48
C GLY A 186 -0.91 3.01 -14.01
N LEU A 187 -1.09 3.10 -15.34
CA LEU A 187 -2.23 3.80 -15.95
C LEU A 187 -3.56 3.15 -15.58
N VAL A 188 -3.63 1.82 -15.56
CA VAL A 188 -4.83 1.08 -15.18
C VAL A 188 -5.18 1.35 -13.71
N VAL A 189 -4.19 1.21 -12.82
CA VAL A 189 -4.35 1.49 -11.38
C VAL A 189 -4.72 2.94 -11.13
N MET A 190 -4.14 3.88 -11.88
CA MET A 190 -4.47 5.30 -11.81
C MET A 190 -5.95 5.55 -12.11
N VAL A 191 -6.49 5.01 -13.20
CA VAL A 191 -7.91 5.20 -13.57
C VAL A 191 -8.84 4.67 -12.48
N LEU A 192 -8.55 3.47 -11.96
CA LEU A 192 -9.38 2.86 -10.92
C LEU A 192 -9.27 3.61 -9.59
N THR A 193 -8.07 4.05 -9.22
CA THR A 193 -7.83 4.86 -8.02
C THR A 193 -8.57 6.19 -8.11
N VAL A 194 -8.50 6.89 -9.25
CA VAL A 194 -9.25 8.13 -9.49
C VAL A 194 -10.75 7.88 -9.39
N GLY A 195 -11.26 6.79 -9.96
CA GLY A 195 -12.67 6.40 -9.85
C GLY A 195 -13.11 6.16 -8.40
N THR A 196 -12.33 5.40 -7.64
CA THR A 196 -12.56 5.15 -6.21
C THR A 196 -12.55 6.43 -5.39
N PHE A 197 -11.55 7.30 -5.57
CA PHE A 197 -11.48 8.58 -4.86
C PHE A 197 -12.63 9.52 -5.24
N ALA A 198 -13.00 9.59 -6.51
CA ALA A 198 -14.13 10.39 -6.97
C ALA A 198 -15.46 9.92 -6.34
N ALA A 199 -15.63 8.61 -6.14
CA ALA A 199 -16.82 8.05 -5.50
C ALA A 199 -16.88 8.30 -3.98
N ILE A 200 -15.73 8.48 -3.34
CA ILE A 200 -15.62 8.78 -1.90
C ILE A 200 -15.69 10.30 -1.64
N ASN A 201 -15.22 11.12 -2.58
CA ASN A 201 -15.15 12.57 -2.44
C ASN A 201 -16.50 13.26 -2.75
N THR A 202 -17.56 12.86 -2.04
CA THR A 202 -18.91 13.42 -2.17
C THR A 202 -19.51 13.70 -0.80
N ALA A 203 -20.46 14.65 -0.72
CA ALA A 203 -21.13 14.98 0.54
C ALA A 203 -21.96 13.82 1.12
N ASN A 204 -22.46 12.92 0.26
CA ASN A 204 -23.06 11.65 0.63
C ASN A 204 -22.38 10.52 -0.15
N ILE A 205 -21.72 9.62 0.57
CA ILE A 205 -20.95 8.53 -0.03
C ILE A 205 -21.92 7.50 -0.62
N ASN A 206 -21.81 7.24 -1.92
CA ASN A 206 -22.54 6.16 -2.56
C ASN A 206 -21.77 4.84 -2.38
N LEU A 207 -22.15 4.07 -1.35
CA LEU A 207 -21.52 2.78 -1.03
C LEU A 207 -21.54 1.79 -2.20
N ALA A 208 -22.56 1.81 -3.06
CA ALA A 208 -22.63 0.94 -4.21
C ALA A 208 -21.60 1.33 -5.28
N ALA A 209 -21.38 2.62 -5.51
CA ALA A 209 -20.35 3.10 -6.42
C ALA A 209 -18.95 2.77 -5.89
N VAL A 210 -18.69 3.01 -4.60
CA VAL A 210 -17.41 2.67 -3.95
C VAL A 210 -17.16 1.16 -4.02
N GLY A 211 -18.18 0.35 -3.69
CA GLY A 211 -18.10 -1.11 -3.79
C GLY A 211 -17.86 -1.60 -5.22
N GLY A 212 -18.48 -0.96 -6.22
CA GLY A 212 -18.29 -1.26 -7.63
C GLY A 212 -16.85 -1.01 -8.09
N TRP A 213 -16.28 0.14 -7.74
CA TRP A 213 -14.87 0.44 -8.05
C TRP A 213 -13.91 -0.52 -7.35
N PHE A 214 -14.15 -0.81 -6.07
CA PHE A 214 -13.34 -1.76 -5.31
C PHE A 214 -13.37 -3.18 -5.90
N ALA A 215 -14.54 -3.63 -6.35
CA ALA A 215 -14.70 -4.91 -7.03
C ALA A 215 -13.96 -4.93 -8.38
N ALA A 216 -14.06 -3.85 -9.17
CA ALA A 216 -13.35 -3.70 -10.42
C ALA A 216 -11.82 -3.73 -10.22
N ASP A 217 -11.33 -3.00 -9.22
CA ASP A 217 -9.94 -2.99 -8.79
C ASP A 217 -9.42 -4.40 -8.48
N THR A 218 -10.14 -5.13 -7.63
CA THR A 218 -9.77 -6.49 -7.25
C THR A 218 -9.77 -7.42 -8.46
N ALA A 219 -10.78 -7.32 -9.34
CA ALA A 219 -10.87 -8.13 -10.54
C ALA A 219 -9.70 -7.87 -11.50
N VAL A 220 -9.37 -6.61 -11.75
CA VAL A 220 -8.25 -6.20 -12.62
C VAL A 220 -6.91 -6.70 -12.05
N ASN A 221 -6.69 -6.55 -10.74
CA ASN A 221 -5.48 -7.06 -10.10
C ASN A 221 -5.32 -8.58 -10.28
N LEU A 222 -6.42 -9.34 -10.14
CA LEU A 222 -6.41 -10.79 -10.37
C LEU A 222 -6.14 -11.12 -11.84
N VAL A 223 -6.74 -10.41 -12.79
CA VAL A 223 -6.47 -10.58 -14.23
C VAL A 223 -4.99 -10.33 -14.55
N ILE A 224 -4.40 -9.26 -14.02
CA ILE A 224 -2.98 -8.95 -14.19
C ILE A 224 -2.11 -10.06 -13.57
N LEU A 225 -2.43 -10.50 -12.35
CA LEU A 225 -1.71 -11.55 -11.63
C LEU A 225 -1.66 -12.86 -12.43
N PHE A 226 -2.81 -13.34 -12.90
CA PHE A 226 -2.91 -14.58 -13.66
C PHE A 226 -2.39 -14.43 -15.10
N GLY A 227 -2.58 -13.27 -15.73
CA GLY A 227 -2.02 -12.94 -17.04
C GLY A 227 -0.49 -12.97 -17.02
N ALA A 228 0.12 -12.33 -16.03
CA ALA A 228 1.57 -12.34 -15.85
C ALA A 228 2.12 -13.76 -15.59
N ASN A 229 1.40 -14.59 -14.82
CA ASN A 229 1.75 -16.01 -14.65
C ASN A 229 1.76 -16.78 -15.98
N ALA A 230 0.80 -16.53 -16.86
CA ALA A 230 0.78 -17.16 -18.19
C ALA A 230 1.98 -16.72 -19.04
N LEU A 231 2.41 -15.46 -18.93
CA LEU A 231 3.62 -14.95 -19.61
C LEU A 231 4.89 -15.59 -19.08
N VAL A 232 5.02 -15.75 -17.76
CA VAL A 232 6.15 -16.46 -17.13
C VAL A 232 6.25 -17.90 -17.64
N LYS A 233 5.12 -18.62 -17.70
CA LYS A 233 5.09 -20.03 -18.17
C LYS A 233 5.48 -20.18 -19.65
N LYS A 234 5.18 -19.18 -20.48
CA LYS A 234 5.52 -19.15 -21.90
C LYS A 234 6.94 -18.67 -22.18
N ALA A 235 7.62 -18.09 -21.20
CA ALA A 235 8.99 -17.64 -21.38
C ALA A 235 9.90 -18.86 -21.64
N PRO A 236 10.82 -18.78 -22.62
CA PRO A 236 11.77 -19.85 -22.85
C PRO A 236 12.55 -20.07 -21.55
N ARG A 237 12.50 -21.29 -21.01
CA ARG A 237 13.30 -21.66 -19.84
C ARG A 237 14.76 -21.36 -20.17
N SER A 238 15.39 -20.47 -19.40
CA SER A 238 16.84 -20.36 -19.41
C SER A 238 17.38 -21.73 -19.01
N ILE A 239 17.99 -22.42 -19.99
CA ILE A 239 18.95 -23.49 -19.74
C ILE A 239 20.17 -22.85 -19.08
#